data_AF-A0A316KWK3-F1
#
_entry.id   AF-A0A316KWK3-F1
#
_cell.length_a   1.000
_cell.length_b   1.000
_cell.length_c   1.000
_cell.angle_alpha   90.00
_cell.angle_beta   90.00
_cell.angle_gamma   90.00
#
_symmetry.space_group_name_H-M   'P 1'
#
loop_
_entity.id
_entity.type
_entity.pdbx_description
1 polymer ?
#
loop_
_entity_poly.entity_id
_entity_poly.type
_entity_poly.pdbx_seq_one_letter_code
_entity_poly.pdbx_strand_id
1 'polypeptide(L)'
;MKNKKYTNVHFILLLTLGIALFSSCEREFSDDVEFATFSANGDIFTDAPVGLTDEFFDSFDPNEGANPEGFGTDDNVAFEGSSSIRIDVPAPDDPDGGFIGGIFLDRGAGRDLTGFDALTFYVKGSTTATIGEVGFGTDFGQNKFAVTAQNIRLSTDWRKVIIPIPDSSKLIQERGMFFFSAGTQTTGGFGYTFWIDELRFEKLGTIAQPSPAIFNGVDVVQQAFTGSNLLVNGLAQTFNLESGINQTVIAAPSYFDFNSSDNSVAIVNELGQVLVIGTGTANITAQLAGVRASGSLEVTSAGSLALAPTPTRPAANVKSIFSEAYTADTSSNFAPGFGGSTTETVITNNNGDNVLAYTNNNFTGIIFENTVDASGLTFLHVDVYVQSAGVEVGLQIRDVGANQELETNTTNGLPQGDDVDFRFDLTGLTVGQWTSFEIPLGGDLATQKNNLGALILTDGPDFIFDNIYFYTE
;
A
#
# COMPACT_ATOMS: atom_id res chain seq x y z
N MET A 1 -101.99 8.33 -12.33
CA MET A 1 -100.86 8.42 -11.38
C MET A 1 -99.65 8.97 -12.12
N LYS A 2 -99.24 10.21 -11.85
CA LYS A 2 -98.02 10.82 -12.43
C LYS A 2 -96.90 10.72 -11.40
N ASN A 3 -95.90 9.90 -11.68
CA ASN A 3 -94.66 9.78 -10.90
C ASN A 3 -93.87 11.09 -11.03
N LYS A 4 -93.81 11.89 -9.95
CA LYS A 4 -92.81 12.97 -9.84
C LYS A 4 -91.49 12.34 -9.37
N LYS A 5 -90.51 12.31 -10.26
CA LYS A 5 -89.11 11.97 -9.92
C LYS A 5 -88.53 13.10 -9.07
N TYR A 6 -88.17 12.79 -7.83
CA TYR A 6 -87.39 13.68 -6.98
C TYR A 6 -85.91 13.39 -7.26
N THR A 7 -85.26 14.26 -8.04
CA THR A 7 -83.81 14.22 -8.22
C THR A 7 -83.17 14.67 -6.90
N ASN A 8 -82.48 13.77 -6.22
CA ASN A 8 -81.89 14.02 -4.91
C ASN A 8 -80.58 14.80 -5.06
N VAL A 9 -80.70 16.12 -5.23
CA VAL A 9 -79.59 17.07 -5.47
C VAL A 9 -78.50 16.97 -4.40
N HIS A 10 -78.85 16.61 -3.16
CA HIS A 10 -77.89 16.41 -2.07
C HIS A 10 -76.92 15.26 -2.33
N PHE A 11 -77.38 14.19 -2.97
CA PHE A 11 -76.53 13.02 -3.26
C PHE A 11 -75.54 13.32 -4.39
N ILE A 12 -75.95 14.14 -5.37
CA ILE A 12 -75.07 14.60 -6.45
C ILE A 12 -74.01 15.54 -5.89
N LEU A 13 -74.38 16.45 -4.98
CA LEU A 13 -73.47 17.43 -4.39
C LEU A 13 -72.40 16.77 -3.49
N LEU A 14 -72.80 15.76 -2.71
CA LEU A 14 -71.88 14.95 -1.90
C LEU A 14 -70.95 14.07 -2.75
N LEU A 15 -71.43 13.53 -3.87
CA LEU A 15 -70.59 12.76 -4.78
C LEU A 15 -69.58 13.65 -5.52
N THR A 16 -69.98 14.85 -5.94
CA THR A 16 -69.05 15.82 -6.55
C THR A 16 -68.03 16.36 -5.55
N LEU A 17 -68.40 16.56 -4.28
CA LEU A 17 -67.47 16.99 -3.24
C LEU A 17 -66.50 15.86 -2.85
N GLY A 18 -66.97 14.61 -2.85
CA GLY A 18 -66.13 13.43 -2.66
C GLY A 18 -65.10 13.26 -3.78
N ILE A 19 -65.50 13.42 -5.04
CA ILE A 19 -64.57 13.34 -6.19
C ILE A 19 -63.53 14.47 -6.13
N ALA A 20 -63.92 15.69 -5.74
CA ALA A 20 -62.98 16.80 -5.59
C ALA A 20 -61.93 16.57 -4.48
N LEU A 21 -62.26 15.82 -3.43
CA LEU A 21 -61.33 15.49 -2.34
C LEU A 21 -60.33 14.38 -2.71
N PHE A 22 -60.68 13.48 -3.64
CA PHE A 22 -59.76 12.44 -4.14
C PHE A 22 -58.92 12.89 -5.35
N SER A 23 -59.36 13.92 -6.09
CA SER A 23 -58.60 14.48 -7.22
C SER A 23 -57.70 15.68 -6.86
N SER A 24 -57.71 16.13 -5.60
CA SER A 24 -56.96 17.32 -5.14
C SER A 24 -55.83 17.00 -4.16
N CYS A 25 -55.48 15.72 -3.99
CA CYS A 25 -54.40 15.26 -3.10
C CYS A 25 -53.38 14.34 -3.78
N GLU A 26 -53.30 14.33 -5.10
CA GLU A 26 -52.06 13.97 -5.78
C GLU A 26 -51.39 15.26 -6.20
N ARG A 27 -50.52 15.76 -5.31
CA ARG A 27 -49.58 16.81 -5.68
C ARG A 27 -48.54 16.11 -6.54
N GLU A 28 -48.63 16.24 -7.87
CA GLU A 28 -47.50 15.96 -8.74
C GLU A 28 -46.27 16.64 -8.11
N PHE A 29 -45.17 15.90 -7.97
CA PHE A 29 -43.90 16.54 -7.67
C PHE A 29 -43.73 17.62 -8.73
N SER A 30 -43.73 18.89 -8.30
CA SER A 30 -43.42 20.00 -9.20
C SER A 30 -42.07 19.66 -9.85
N ASP A 31 -41.94 19.95 -11.14
CA ASP A 31 -40.70 19.74 -11.92
C ASP A 31 -39.46 20.46 -11.32
N ASP A 32 -39.64 21.18 -10.20
CA ASP A 32 -38.63 21.84 -9.38
C ASP A 32 -38.27 21.01 -8.13
N VAL A 33 -38.16 19.67 -8.24
CA VAL A 33 -37.40 18.90 -7.23
C VAL A 33 -35.92 19.20 -7.45
N GLU A 34 -35.44 20.31 -6.91
CA GLU A 34 -34.02 20.55 -6.74
C GLU A 34 -33.49 19.54 -5.71
N PHE A 35 -32.73 18.54 -6.17
CA PHE A 35 -31.97 17.70 -5.27
C PHE A 35 -31.01 18.57 -4.47
N ALA A 36 -30.89 18.35 -3.17
CA ALA A 36 -29.87 19.01 -2.37
C ALA A 36 -28.49 18.65 -2.94
N THR A 37 -27.78 19.64 -3.46
CA THR A 37 -26.41 19.49 -3.97
C THR A 37 -25.41 19.82 -2.87
N PHE A 38 -24.26 19.15 -2.87
CA PHE A 38 -23.15 19.53 -2.00
C PHE A 38 -22.57 20.88 -2.42
N SER A 39 -21.88 21.55 -1.49
CA SER A 39 -21.25 22.84 -1.78
C SER A 39 -20.17 22.65 -2.85
N ALA A 40 -20.22 23.44 -3.93
CA ALA A 40 -19.19 23.47 -4.96
C ALA A 40 -18.08 24.51 -4.66
N ASN A 41 -17.94 24.93 -3.39
CA ASN A 41 -16.93 25.91 -3.00
C ASN A 41 -15.55 25.25 -2.89
N GLY A 42 -14.61 25.70 -3.74
CA GLY A 42 -13.23 25.22 -3.73
C GLY A 42 -12.34 25.85 -2.66
N ASP A 43 -12.72 26.99 -2.08
CA ASP A 43 -11.87 27.72 -1.13
C ASP A 43 -11.79 26.99 0.22
N ILE A 44 -10.59 26.75 0.74
CA ILE A 44 -10.34 26.06 2.01
C ILE A 44 -9.82 27.05 3.05
N PHE A 45 -8.80 27.83 2.70
CA PHE A 45 -8.24 28.89 3.52
C PHE A 45 -7.77 30.04 2.63
N THR A 46 -8.27 31.24 2.86
CA THR A 46 -7.80 32.48 2.22
C THR A 46 -7.18 33.39 3.29
N ASP A 47 -8.01 34.13 4.02
CA ASP A 47 -7.62 34.83 5.25
C ASP A 47 -8.07 34.08 6.52
N ALA A 48 -9.02 33.17 6.35
CA ALA A 48 -9.63 32.38 7.40
C ALA A 48 -10.14 31.06 6.79
N PRO A 49 -10.45 30.05 7.60
CA PRO A 49 -11.06 28.81 7.13
C PRO A 49 -12.41 29.10 6.45
N VAL A 50 -12.61 28.60 5.23
CA VAL A 50 -13.82 28.88 4.43
C VAL A 50 -14.74 27.67 4.45
N GLY A 51 -15.93 27.83 5.04
CA GLY A 51 -16.93 26.75 5.09
C GLY A 51 -16.49 25.55 5.93
N LEU A 52 -15.54 25.75 6.85
CA LEU A 52 -15.05 24.75 7.78
C LEU A 52 -15.45 25.15 9.21
N THR A 53 -15.60 24.16 10.08
CA THR A 53 -15.92 24.38 11.51
C THR A 53 -14.68 24.84 12.30
N ASP A 54 -14.87 25.39 13.50
CA ASP A 54 -13.82 25.99 14.34
C ASP A 54 -12.59 25.10 14.66
N GLU A 55 -12.68 23.78 14.48
CA GLU A 55 -11.60 22.82 14.72
C GLU A 55 -11.06 22.18 13.42
N PHE A 56 -11.14 22.83 12.27
CA PHE A 56 -10.94 22.18 10.96
C PHE A 56 -9.63 21.40 10.76
N PHE A 57 -8.57 21.71 11.52
CA PHE A 57 -7.35 20.92 11.58
C PHE A 57 -7.48 19.76 12.57
N ASP A 58 -7.12 18.56 12.12
CA ASP A 58 -7.06 17.35 12.92
C ASP A 58 -5.65 16.74 12.79
N SER A 59 -4.89 16.72 13.89
CA SER A 59 -3.50 16.26 13.87
C SER A 59 -3.42 14.74 13.72
N PHE A 60 -2.30 14.25 13.17
CA PHE A 60 -1.96 12.83 13.28
C PHE A 60 -1.74 12.42 14.74
N ASP A 61 -1.81 11.12 15.03
CA ASP A 61 -1.75 10.60 16.40
C ASP A 61 -0.43 11.04 17.08
N PRO A 62 -0.49 11.81 18.19
CA PRO A 62 0.70 12.20 18.93
C PRO A 62 1.49 11.00 19.48
N ASN A 63 0.84 9.85 19.69
CA ASN A 63 1.52 8.62 20.11
C ASN A 63 2.42 8.03 19.00
N GLU A 64 2.21 8.41 17.75
CA GLU A 64 3.08 8.08 16.62
C GLU A 64 4.21 9.11 16.44
N GLY A 65 4.26 10.14 17.30
CA GLY A 65 5.31 11.16 17.33
C GLY A 65 4.99 12.46 16.60
N ALA A 66 3.73 12.65 16.17
CA ALA A 66 3.27 13.89 15.57
C ALA A 66 3.10 14.99 16.65
N ASN A 67 3.55 16.20 16.34
CA ASN A 67 3.39 17.36 17.19
C ASN A 67 2.04 18.04 16.91
N PRO A 68 1.10 18.05 17.88
CA PRO A 68 -0.24 18.62 17.68
C PRO A 68 -0.27 20.15 17.84
N GLU A 69 0.80 20.76 18.39
CA GLU A 69 0.85 22.18 18.77
C GLU A 69 1.52 23.07 17.71
N GLY A 70 2.18 22.50 16.71
CA GLY A 70 2.87 23.27 15.67
C GLY A 70 1.95 23.85 14.58
N PHE A 71 0.63 23.74 14.69
CA PHE A 71 -0.33 24.32 13.75
C PHE A 71 -0.89 25.64 14.28
N GLY A 72 -0.96 26.67 13.42
CA GLY A 72 -1.60 27.94 13.72
C GLY A 72 -1.83 28.82 12.50
N THR A 73 -2.07 30.11 12.76
CA THR A 73 -2.18 31.16 11.73
C THR A 73 -1.23 32.33 12.03
N ASP A 74 -0.88 33.12 11.02
CA ASP A 74 0.02 34.28 11.16
C ASP A 74 -0.51 35.50 10.39
N ASP A 75 -0.89 36.54 11.12
CA ASP A 75 -1.44 37.79 10.55
C ASP A 75 -0.36 38.78 10.08
N ASN A 76 0.92 38.43 10.20
CA ASN A 76 2.04 39.29 9.77
C ASN A 76 2.71 38.80 8.47
N VAL A 77 2.45 37.56 8.08
CA VAL A 77 3.04 36.91 6.90
C VAL A 77 1.90 36.35 6.07
N ALA A 78 1.60 36.99 4.94
CA ALA A 78 0.61 36.51 3.98
C ALA A 78 1.15 36.69 2.55
N PHE A 79 0.67 35.88 1.63
CA PHE A 79 0.83 36.08 0.20
C PHE A 79 -0.17 37.11 -0.31
N GLU A 80 -1.45 36.92 0.02
CA GLU A 80 -2.55 37.83 -0.29
C GLU A 80 -3.39 38.07 0.97
N GLY A 81 -4.07 39.21 1.07
CA GLY A 81 -4.90 39.52 2.23
C GLY A 81 -4.08 39.84 3.50
N SER A 82 -4.43 39.18 4.60
CA SER A 82 -4.12 39.57 5.98
C SER A 82 -3.71 38.44 6.91
N SER A 83 -3.89 37.17 6.55
CA SER A 83 -3.49 36.02 7.36
C SER A 83 -3.05 34.86 6.48
N SER A 84 -2.19 33.98 7.01
CA SER A 84 -1.87 32.69 6.40
C SER A 84 -1.84 31.57 7.43
N ILE A 85 -1.89 30.32 6.98
CA ILE A 85 -1.61 29.16 7.85
C ILE A 85 -0.13 29.16 8.16
N ARG A 86 0.22 28.90 9.41
CA ARG A 86 1.58 28.76 9.92
C ARG A 86 1.79 27.37 10.48
N ILE A 87 2.81 26.68 9.99
CA ILE A 87 3.24 25.37 10.47
C ILE A 87 4.65 25.48 11.03
N ASP A 88 4.81 25.22 12.32
CA ASP A 88 6.09 25.12 13.01
C ASP A 88 6.52 23.63 13.04
N VAL A 89 7.50 23.29 12.22
CA VAL A 89 8.07 21.94 12.11
C VAL A 89 9.09 21.75 13.24
N PRO A 90 8.84 20.81 14.17
CA PRO A 90 9.66 20.62 15.35
C PRO A 90 11.02 19.97 15.01
N ALA A 91 11.98 20.10 15.92
CA ALA A 91 13.19 19.29 15.86
C ALA A 91 12.87 17.84 16.27
N PRO A 92 13.69 16.84 15.89
CA PRO A 92 13.43 15.44 16.21
C PRO A 92 13.36 15.11 17.72
N ASP A 93 13.95 15.95 18.57
CA ASP A 93 14.00 15.82 20.03
C ASP A 93 12.97 16.67 20.77
N ASP A 94 12.03 17.29 20.05
CA ASP A 94 10.95 18.08 20.64
C ASP A 94 10.04 17.18 21.50
N PRO A 95 9.74 17.57 22.75
CA PRO A 95 8.96 16.75 23.68
C PRO A 95 7.51 16.53 23.24
N ASP A 96 6.97 17.41 22.38
CA ASP A 96 5.58 17.35 21.93
C ASP A 96 5.44 16.59 20.60
N GLY A 97 6.55 16.22 19.95
CA GLY A 97 6.58 15.36 18.76
C GLY A 97 7.69 15.74 17.78
N GLY A 98 8.32 14.75 17.12
CA GLY A 98 9.50 14.95 16.26
C GLY A 98 9.20 15.32 14.80
N PHE A 99 7.92 15.38 14.42
CA PHE A 99 7.43 15.85 13.14
C PHE A 99 6.04 16.46 13.31
N ILE A 100 5.48 17.12 12.30
CA ILE A 100 4.10 17.63 12.34
C ILE A 100 3.33 17.20 11.09
N GLY A 101 2.07 16.82 11.28
CA GLY A 101 1.16 16.50 10.20
C GLY A 101 -0.28 16.40 10.68
N GLY A 102 -1.20 16.42 9.72
CA GLY A 102 -2.63 16.35 9.98
C GLY A 102 -3.44 16.64 8.74
N ILE A 103 -4.76 16.63 8.91
CA ILE A 103 -5.75 16.84 7.85
C ILE A 103 -6.57 18.11 8.12
N PHE A 104 -7.06 18.74 7.06
CA PHE A 104 -8.14 19.69 7.11
C PHE A 104 -9.41 18.97 6.67
N LEU A 105 -10.34 18.82 7.61
CA LEU A 105 -11.55 18.03 7.40
C LEU A 105 -12.78 18.93 7.29
N ASP A 106 -13.54 18.77 6.22
CA ASP A 106 -14.91 19.27 6.15
C ASP A 106 -15.81 18.42 7.06
N ARG A 107 -16.05 18.92 8.27
CA ARG A 107 -16.95 18.30 9.26
C ARG A 107 -18.43 18.48 8.93
N GLY A 108 -18.76 19.20 7.86
CA GLY A 108 -20.09 19.26 7.29
C GLY A 108 -20.42 18.03 6.44
N ALA A 109 -21.26 18.26 5.41
CA ALA A 109 -21.71 17.21 4.51
C ALA A 109 -20.69 16.85 3.41
N GLY A 110 -19.56 17.55 3.32
CA GLY A 110 -18.60 17.46 2.22
C GLY A 110 -18.95 18.37 1.04
N ARG A 111 -18.07 18.33 0.03
CA ARG A 111 -18.09 19.25 -1.13
C ARG A 111 -18.16 18.50 -2.45
N ASP A 112 -18.84 19.11 -3.40
CA ASP A 112 -18.78 18.69 -4.81
C ASP A 112 -17.57 19.35 -5.47
N LEU A 113 -16.53 18.56 -5.70
CA LEU A 113 -15.29 19.02 -6.32
C LEU A 113 -15.18 18.63 -7.81
N THR A 114 -16.27 18.16 -8.42
CA THR A 114 -16.29 17.70 -9.83
C THR A 114 -15.98 18.81 -10.83
N GLY A 115 -16.09 20.09 -10.43
CA GLY A 115 -15.80 21.24 -11.26
C GLY A 115 -14.31 21.60 -11.39
N PHE A 116 -13.43 21.03 -10.57
CA PHE A 116 -12.02 21.42 -10.44
C PHE A 116 -11.06 20.44 -11.14
N ASP A 117 -9.81 20.87 -11.36
CA ASP A 117 -8.74 20.02 -11.88
C ASP A 117 -7.46 20.02 -11.02
N ALA A 118 -7.38 20.90 -10.02
CA ALA A 118 -6.24 20.99 -9.11
C ALA A 118 -6.65 21.43 -7.70
N LEU A 119 -5.90 20.98 -6.69
CA LEU A 119 -5.70 21.72 -5.45
C LEU A 119 -4.49 22.65 -5.64
N THR A 120 -4.61 23.91 -5.26
CA THR A 120 -3.52 24.88 -5.32
C THR A 120 -3.38 25.65 -4.03
N PHE A 121 -2.17 26.15 -3.79
CA PHE A 121 -1.85 27.04 -2.67
C PHE A 121 -0.51 27.72 -2.92
N TYR A 122 -0.25 28.82 -2.23
CA TYR A 122 1.07 29.42 -2.13
C TYR A 122 1.76 28.93 -0.87
N VAL A 123 3.05 28.63 -0.97
CA VAL A 123 3.86 28.19 0.16
C VAL A 123 5.17 28.96 0.26
N LYS A 124 5.60 29.22 1.49
CA LYS A 124 6.87 29.88 1.83
C LYS A 124 7.48 29.22 3.06
N GLY A 125 8.79 29.00 3.07
CA GLY A 125 9.54 28.52 4.25
C GLY A 125 10.37 29.62 4.91
N SER A 126 10.67 29.47 6.21
CA SER A 126 11.67 30.30 6.90
C SER A 126 13.10 29.97 6.43
N THR A 127 13.28 28.79 5.84
CA THR A 127 14.48 28.31 5.17
C THR A 127 14.10 27.50 3.93
N THR A 128 15.10 27.10 3.14
CA THR A 128 14.90 26.06 2.11
C THR A 128 14.83 24.69 2.77
N ALA A 129 13.72 23.99 2.60
CA ALA A 129 13.46 22.65 3.11
C ALA A 129 12.46 21.93 2.17
N THR A 130 11.98 20.78 2.58
CA THR A 130 10.97 20.01 1.85
C THR A 130 9.86 19.58 2.80
N ILE A 131 8.60 19.81 2.40
CA ILE A 131 7.46 19.15 3.04
C ILE A 131 7.42 17.72 2.49
N GLY A 132 7.39 16.73 3.38
CA GLY A 132 7.44 15.32 3.01
C GLY A 132 6.26 14.94 2.12
N GLU A 133 5.06 15.25 2.59
CA GLU A 133 3.81 14.93 1.89
C GLU A 133 2.80 16.06 2.02
N VAL A 134 2.04 16.29 0.93
CA VAL A 134 0.84 17.13 0.93
C VAL A 134 -0.22 16.48 0.05
N GLY A 135 -1.48 16.81 0.26
CA GLY A 135 -2.52 16.28 -0.60
C GLY A 135 -3.93 16.59 -0.14
N PHE A 136 -4.89 15.79 -0.59
CA PHE A 136 -6.31 15.87 -0.22
C PHE A 136 -6.94 14.47 -0.28
N GLY A 137 -8.22 14.36 0.12
CA GLY A 137 -8.97 13.11 0.11
C GLY A 137 -8.75 12.18 1.31
N THR A 138 -7.81 12.54 2.20
CA THR A 138 -7.60 11.87 3.49
C THR A 138 -8.59 12.39 4.52
N ASP A 139 -9.34 11.49 5.16
CA ASP A 139 -10.46 11.81 6.06
C ASP A 139 -10.44 11.05 7.40
N PHE A 140 -9.35 10.34 7.70
CA PHE A 140 -9.21 9.38 8.82
C PHE A 140 -10.28 8.26 8.82
N GLY A 141 -11.00 8.12 7.72
CA GLY A 141 -11.93 7.03 7.47
C GLY A 141 -11.36 6.11 6.41
N GLN A 142 -12.02 6.09 5.26
CA GLN A 142 -11.64 5.19 4.16
C GLN A 142 -10.54 5.78 3.27
N ASN A 143 -10.30 7.10 3.32
CA ASN A 143 -9.35 7.78 2.44
C ASN A 143 -9.60 7.44 0.96
N LYS A 144 -10.88 7.30 0.59
CA LYS A 144 -11.32 6.62 -0.63
C LYS A 144 -10.71 7.24 -1.89
N PHE A 145 -10.56 8.56 -1.89
CA PHE A 145 -10.02 9.34 -3.01
C PHE A 145 -8.78 10.15 -2.57
N ALA A 146 -7.97 9.58 -1.68
CA ALA A 146 -6.72 10.22 -1.27
C ALA A 146 -5.76 10.40 -2.45
N VAL A 147 -5.13 11.57 -2.48
CA VAL A 147 -4.13 11.98 -3.46
C VAL A 147 -2.95 12.58 -2.71
N THR A 148 -1.75 12.05 -2.92
CA THR A 148 -0.53 12.49 -2.24
C THR A 148 0.50 12.98 -3.23
N ALA A 149 1.01 14.19 -3.03
CA ALA A 149 2.22 14.69 -3.64
C ALA A 149 3.35 14.70 -2.62
N GLN A 150 4.50 14.21 -3.02
CA GLN A 150 5.65 14.07 -2.14
C GLN A 150 6.74 15.09 -2.47
N ASN A 151 7.56 15.38 -1.48
CA ASN A 151 8.76 16.20 -1.59
C ASN A 151 8.51 17.63 -2.12
N ILE A 152 7.54 18.34 -1.55
CA ILE A 152 7.25 19.73 -1.94
C ILE A 152 8.36 20.65 -1.46
N ARG A 153 9.10 21.21 -2.41
CA ARG A 153 10.25 22.07 -2.12
C ARG A 153 9.81 23.46 -1.65
N LEU A 154 10.32 23.86 -0.51
CA LEU A 154 10.15 25.20 0.04
C LEU A 154 11.22 26.17 -0.44
N SER A 155 10.85 27.44 -0.52
CA SER A 155 11.77 28.57 -0.66
C SER A 155 11.40 29.69 0.30
N THR A 156 12.33 30.62 0.51
CA THR A 156 12.10 31.80 1.37
C THR A 156 11.18 32.85 0.74
N ASP A 157 10.84 32.67 -0.53
CA ASP A 157 9.77 33.41 -1.23
C ASP A 157 8.53 32.53 -1.39
N TRP A 158 7.39 33.17 -1.58
CA TRP A 158 6.15 32.50 -1.96
C TRP A 158 6.27 31.82 -3.33
N ARG A 159 5.82 30.58 -3.40
CA ARG A 159 5.73 29.78 -4.64
C ARG A 159 4.38 29.10 -4.68
N LYS A 160 3.74 29.11 -5.86
CA LYS A 160 2.49 28.37 -6.09
C LYS A 160 2.82 26.88 -6.23
N VAL A 161 2.08 26.06 -5.51
CA VAL A 161 2.06 24.60 -5.62
C VAL A 161 0.75 24.20 -6.29
N ILE A 162 0.82 23.19 -7.16
CA ILE A 162 -0.32 22.66 -7.91
C ILE A 162 -0.31 21.15 -7.73
N ILE A 163 -1.34 20.61 -7.11
CA ILE A 163 -1.58 19.17 -6.94
C ILE A 163 -2.74 18.78 -7.86
N PRO A 164 -2.48 18.16 -9.02
CA PRO A 164 -3.52 17.75 -9.95
C PRO A 164 -4.49 16.74 -9.34
N ILE A 165 -5.77 16.85 -9.72
CA ILE A 165 -6.80 15.87 -9.37
C ILE A 165 -6.78 14.75 -10.41
N PRO A 166 -6.63 13.46 -10.02
CA PRO A 166 -6.55 12.38 -10.99
C PRO A 166 -7.81 12.24 -11.87
N ASP A 167 -8.98 12.26 -11.23
CA ASP A 167 -10.30 12.28 -11.89
C ASP A 167 -11.30 13.00 -10.98
N SER A 168 -11.59 14.27 -11.27
CA SER A 168 -12.51 15.06 -10.44
C SER A 168 -13.96 14.57 -10.50
N SER A 169 -14.35 13.81 -11.53
CA SER A 169 -15.72 13.28 -11.65
C SER A 169 -16.10 12.33 -10.51
N LYS A 170 -15.11 11.80 -9.79
CA LYS A 170 -15.30 10.92 -8.62
C LYS A 170 -15.58 11.71 -7.33
N LEU A 171 -15.25 13.00 -7.27
CA LEU A 171 -15.25 13.82 -6.05
C LEU A 171 -16.59 14.54 -5.84
N ILE A 172 -17.68 13.78 -5.75
CA ILE A 172 -19.04 14.33 -5.59
C ILE A 172 -19.36 14.81 -4.15
N GLN A 173 -18.64 14.29 -3.16
CA GLN A 173 -18.87 14.53 -1.73
C GLN A 173 -17.57 14.35 -0.95
N GLU A 174 -16.55 15.12 -1.30
CA GLU A 174 -15.23 15.03 -0.67
C GLU A 174 -15.23 15.74 0.69
N ARG A 175 -14.52 15.18 1.68
CA ARG A 175 -14.41 15.73 3.04
C ARG A 175 -12.97 16.02 3.43
N GLY A 176 -11.99 15.26 2.91
CA GLY A 176 -10.57 15.52 3.12
C GLY A 176 -10.12 16.68 2.24
N MET A 177 -10.11 17.90 2.78
CA MET A 177 -9.84 19.11 1.99
C MET A 177 -8.34 19.32 1.76
N PHE A 178 -7.52 19.01 2.74
CA PHE A 178 -6.07 19.11 2.65
C PHE A 178 -5.42 18.17 3.67
N PHE A 179 -4.20 17.74 3.44
CA PHE A 179 -3.34 17.19 4.48
C PHE A 179 -1.89 17.52 4.20
N PHE A 180 -1.07 17.44 5.23
CA PHE A 180 0.38 17.54 5.10
C PHE A 180 1.10 16.71 6.15
N SER A 181 2.37 16.38 5.87
CA SER A 181 3.32 15.79 6.80
C SER A 181 4.71 16.37 6.56
N ALA A 182 5.32 16.91 7.61
CA ALA A 182 6.60 17.60 7.55
C ALA A 182 7.51 17.19 8.71
N GLY A 183 8.75 16.86 8.38
CA GLY A 183 9.84 16.66 9.33
C GLY A 183 11.09 17.42 8.91
N THR A 184 12.20 17.18 9.62
CA THR A 184 13.47 17.92 9.49
C THR A 184 14.56 17.13 8.76
N GLN A 185 14.21 16.12 7.97
CA GLN A 185 15.16 15.27 7.27
C GLN A 185 16.06 16.08 6.34
N THR A 186 15.50 17.07 5.61
CA THR A 186 16.25 17.92 4.68
C THR A 186 17.00 19.07 5.35
N THR A 187 16.71 19.36 6.62
CA THR A 187 17.36 20.42 7.39
C THR A 187 18.38 19.85 8.38
N GLY A 188 18.64 18.54 8.37
CA GLY A 188 19.60 17.91 9.28
C GLY A 188 19.18 17.98 10.76
N GLY A 189 17.87 17.97 11.03
CA GLY A 189 17.33 18.03 12.39
C GLY A 189 16.98 19.43 12.90
N PHE A 190 17.29 20.50 12.14
CA PHE A 190 16.89 21.85 12.54
C PHE A 190 15.41 22.09 12.23
N GLY A 191 14.62 22.41 13.26
CA GLY A 191 13.23 22.86 13.12
C GLY A 191 13.13 24.12 12.26
N TYR A 192 11.98 24.30 11.61
CA TYR A 192 11.72 25.43 10.71
C TYR A 192 10.22 25.74 10.66
N THR A 193 9.86 26.90 10.11
CA THR A 193 8.47 27.30 9.93
C THR A 193 8.17 27.35 8.45
N PHE A 194 6.97 26.96 8.03
CA PHE A 194 6.46 27.31 6.72
C PHE A 194 5.04 27.84 6.80
N TRP A 195 4.68 28.64 5.81
CA TRP A 195 3.37 29.26 5.69
C TRP A 195 2.68 28.77 4.42
N ILE A 196 1.37 28.57 4.51
CA ILE A 196 0.49 28.25 3.39
C ILE A 196 -0.58 29.32 3.29
N ASP A 197 -0.82 29.82 2.09
CA ASP A 197 -1.83 30.84 1.83
C ASP A 197 -2.59 30.55 0.53
N GLU A 198 -3.80 31.11 0.40
CA GLU A 198 -4.70 30.96 -0.75
C GLU A 198 -4.96 29.49 -1.14
N LEU A 199 -5.17 28.62 -0.15
CA LEU A 199 -5.41 27.19 -0.31
C LEU A 199 -6.83 26.92 -0.81
N ARG A 200 -6.94 26.36 -2.01
CA ARG A 200 -8.24 26.10 -2.67
C ARG A 200 -8.15 25.07 -3.79
N PHE A 201 -9.30 24.52 -4.16
CA PHE A 201 -9.47 23.82 -5.42
C PHE A 201 -9.74 24.81 -6.56
N GLU A 202 -9.04 24.65 -7.68
CA GLU A 202 -9.16 25.50 -8.87
C GLU A 202 -9.42 24.67 -10.14
N LYS A 203 -10.01 25.33 -11.13
CA LYS A 203 -10.07 24.85 -12.50
C LYS A 203 -9.06 25.65 -13.32
N LEU A 204 -7.84 25.16 -13.42
CA LEU A 204 -6.75 25.82 -14.12
C LEU A 204 -6.90 25.72 -15.64
N GLY A 205 -7.43 24.59 -16.14
CA GLY A 205 -7.60 24.31 -17.57
C GLY A 205 -6.28 24.08 -18.33
N THR A 206 -5.14 24.10 -17.62
CA THR A 206 -3.79 23.94 -18.18
C THR A 206 -3.11 22.63 -17.78
N ILE A 207 -3.76 21.80 -16.95
CA ILE A 207 -3.29 20.46 -16.59
C ILE A 207 -3.55 19.51 -17.77
N ALA A 208 -2.50 18.89 -18.28
CA ALA A 208 -2.57 18.10 -19.51
C ALA A 208 -1.75 16.82 -19.44
N GLN A 209 -1.90 15.99 -20.48
CA GLN A 209 -1.13 14.76 -20.68
C GLN A 209 -1.20 13.78 -19.48
N PRO A 210 -2.41 13.35 -19.07
CA PRO A 210 -2.55 12.33 -18.04
C PRO A 210 -1.77 11.06 -18.43
N SER A 211 -0.90 10.61 -17.54
CA SER A 211 -0.13 9.38 -17.67
C SER A 211 -0.25 8.59 -16.37
N PRO A 212 -1.31 7.77 -16.21
CA PRO A 212 -1.48 6.89 -15.06
C PRO A 212 -0.47 5.73 -15.10
N ALA A 213 -0.16 5.18 -13.93
CA ALA A 213 0.73 4.04 -13.76
C ALA A 213 0.24 3.12 -12.63
N ILE A 214 0.42 1.81 -12.82
CA ILE A 214 0.36 0.77 -11.79
C ILE A 214 1.72 0.08 -11.72
N PHE A 215 2.10 -0.49 -10.57
CA PHE A 215 3.42 -1.08 -10.33
C PHE A 215 4.57 -0.13 -10.73
N ASN A 216 4.42 1.17 -10.48
CA ASN A 216 5.37 2.22 -10.90
C ASN A 216 5.64 2.25 -12.42
N GLY A 217 4.70 1.74 -13.23
CA GLY A 217 4.81 1.67 -14.68
C GLY A 217 5.56 0.45 -15.20
N VAL A 218 5.82 -0.55 -14.36
CA VAL A 218 6.55 -1.78 -14.70
C VAL A 218 5.58 -2.92 -14.97
N ASP A 219 5.89 -3.75 -15.97
CA ASP A 219 5.20 -5.02 -16.18
C ASP A 219 5.81 -6.08 -15.25
N VAL A 220 5.01 -6.57 -14.31
CA VAL A 220 5.39 -7.56 -13.30
C VAL A 220 4.89 -8.92 -13.74
N VAL A 221 5.74 -9.94 -13.62
CA VAL A 221 5.35 -11.35 -13.81
C VAL A 221 5.42 -12.03 -12.46
N GLN A 222 4.33 -12.64 -12.03
CA GLN A 222 4.26 -13.31 -10.75
C GLN A 222 3.63 -14.70 -10.88
N GLN A 223 4.27 -15.68 -10.26
CA GLN A 223 3.66 -16.99 -10.05
C GLN A 223 2.84 -16.98 -8.77
N ALA A 224 1.68 -17.60 -8.81
CA ALA A 224 0.76 -17.67 -7.69
C ALA A 224 -0.01 -18.99 -7.67
N PHE A 225 -0.73 -19.24 -6.59
CA PHE A 225 -1.58 -20.42 -6.45
C PHE A 225 -3.03 -20.02 -6.36
N THR A 226 -3.92 -20.97 -6.65
CA THR A 226 -5.33 -20.80 -6.32
C THR A 226 -5.47 -20.53 -4.81
N GLY A 227 -6.10 -19.39 -4.47
CA GLY A 227 -6.21 -18.88 -3.11
C GLY A 227 -5.27 -17.71 -2.78
N SER A 228 -4.23 -17.45 -3.60
CA SER A 228 -3.32 -16.32 -3.41
C SER A 228 -4.06 -14.98 -3.55
N ASN A 229 -3.71 -14.04 -2.67
CA ASN A 229 -4.19 -12.65 -2.70
C ASN A 229 -3.00 -11.71 -2.93
N LEU A 230 -2.97 -11.05 -4.08
CA LEU A 230 -1.93 -10.10 -4.47
C LEU A 230 -2.49 -8.68 -4.42
N LEU A 231 -1.63 -7.68 -4.26
CA LEU A 231 -2.05 -6.28 -4.24
C LEU A 231 -1.39 -5.51 -5.38
N VAL A 232 -2.19 -4.79 -6.15
CA VAL A 232 -1.68 -3.80 -7.11
C VAL A 232 -1.12 -2.61 -6.32
N ASN A 233 0.16 -2.31 -6.52
CA ASN A 233 0.86 -1.22 -5.85
C ASN A 233 1.35 -0.18 -6.86
N GLY A 234 2.12 0.82 -6.41
CA GLY A 234 2.73 1.82 -7.29
C GLY A 234 1.72 2.61 -8.12
N LEU A 235 0.55 2.88 -7.52
CA LEU A 235 -0.55 3.60 -8.14
C LEU A 235 -0.22 5.10 -8.20
N ALA A 236 -0.07 5.63 -9.41
CA ALA A 236 0.29 7.02 -9.59
C ALA A 236 -0.36 7.61 -10.83
N GLN A 237 -0.47 8.94 -10.85
CA GLN A 237 -0.81 9.68 -12.06
C GLN A 237 0.14 10.86 -12.23
N THR A 238 0.68 10.99 -13.45
CA THR A 238 1.52 12.11 -13.83
C THR A 238 0.77 13.03 -14.79
N PHE A 239 0.92 14.33 -14.59
CA PHE A 239 0.42 15.35 -15.51
C PHE A 239 1.51 16.35 -15.84
N ASN A 240 1.41 16.97 -17.01
CA ASN A 240 2.19 18.15 -17.35
C ASN A 240 1.47 19.42 -16.87
N LEU A 241 2.19 20.27 -16.15
CA LEU A 241 1.70 21.59 -15.71
C LEU A 241 2.01 22.67 -16.76
N GLU A 242 1.37 23.84 -16.65
CA GLU A 242 1.64 25.00 -17.52
C GLU A 242 3.13 25.42 -17.54
N SER A 243 3.84 25.19 -16.42
CA SER A 243 5.29 25.44 -16.32
C SER A 243 6.15 24.51 -17.18
N GLY A 244 5.55 23.48 -17.78
CA GLY A 244 6.24 22.40 -18.50
C GLY A 244 6.80 21.31 -17.58
N ILE A 245 6.64 21.43 -16.26
CA ILE A 245 7.08 20.43 -15.27
C ILE A 245 6.04 19.31 -15.19
N ASN A 246 6.52 18.06 -15.14
CA ASN A 246 5.67 16.93 -14.84
C ASN A 246 5.47 16.81 -13.32
N GLN A 247 4.22 16.84 -12.89
CA GLN A 247 3.83 16.60 -11.51
C GLN A 247 3.21 15.21 -11.40
N THR A 248 3.83 14.36 -10.60
CA THR A 248 3.30 13.04 -10.24
C THR A 248 2.63 13.10 -8.89
N VAL A 249 1.49 12.43 -8.76
CA VAL A 249 0.78 12.21 -7.50
C VAL A 249 0.55 10.71 -7.32
N ILE A 250 0.61 10.25 -6.07
CA ILE A 250 0.13 8.93 -5.67
C ILE A 250 -1.39 9.03 -5.57
N ALA A 251 -2.11 8.10 -6.17
CA ALA A 251 -3.57 8.12 -6.23
C ALA A 251 -4.15 6.86 -5.59
N ALA A 252 -5.21 7.02 -4.80
CA ALA A 252 -5.92 5.89 -4.20
C ALA A 252 -6.48 4.93 -5.28
N PRO A 253 -6.62 3.62 -4.96
CA PRO A 253 -7.14 2.61 -5.89
C PRO A 253 -8.49 2.96 -6.52
N SER A 254 -9.37 3.67 -5.79
CA SER A 254 -10.72 4.03 -6.25
C SER A 254 -10.75 4.94 -7.49
N TYR A 255 -9.62 5.52 -7.89
CA TYR A 255 -9.50 6.25 -9.15
C TYR A 255 -9.33 5.32 -10.36
N PHE A 256 -8.86 4.09 -10.14
CA PHE A 256 -8.52 3.15 -11.21
C PHE A 256 -9.64 2.16 -11.48
N ASP A 257 -9.90 1.93 -12.76
CA ASP A 257 -10.72 0.84 -13.25
C ASP A 257 -9.80 -0.35 -13.57
N PHE A 258 -9.69 -1.28 -12.63
CA PHE A 258 -8.90 -2.50 -12.80
C PHE A 258 -9.62 -3.55 -13.67
N ASN A 259 -8.85 -4.27 -14.48
CA ASN A 259 -9.36 -5.32 -15.35
C ASN A 259 -8.42 -6.53 -15.37
N SER A 260 -8.99 -7.73 -15.23
CA SER A 260 -8.32 -9.00 -15.51
C SER A 260 -8.65 -9.47 -16.92
N SER A 261 -7.66 -9.98 -17.64
CA SER A 261 -7.87 -10.61 -18.95
C SER A 261 -8.62 -11.93 -18.87
N ASP A 262 -8.58 -12.62 -17.73
CA ASP A 262 -9.27 -13.89 -17.50
C ASP A 262 -9.75 -14.00 -16.04
N ASN A 263 -11.03 -13.68 -15.83
CA ASN A 263 -11.69 -13.76 -14.54
C ASN A 263 -11.85 -15.20 -14.02
N SER A 264 -11.58 -16.25 -14.82
CA SER A 264 -11.55 -17.63 -14.32
C SER A 264 -10.21 -18.00 -13.68
N VAL A 265 -9.16 -17.22 -13.94
CA VAL A 265 -7.82 -17.39 -13.34
C VAL A 265 -7.64 -16.44 -12.17
N ALA A 266 -7.90 -15.14 -12.37
CA ALA A 266 -7.73 -14.12 -11.35
C ALA A 266 -8.79 -13.02 -11.46
N ILE A 267 -9.32 -12.59 -10.31
CA ILE A 267 -10.29 -11.49 -10.20
C ILE A 267 -9.62 -10.33 -9.46
N VAL A 268 -9.80 -9.11 -9.95
CA VAL A 268 -9.33 -7.89 -9.30
C VAL A 268 -10.53 -7.04 -8.84
N ASN A 269 -10.47 -6.51 -7.62
CA ASN A 269 -11.53 -5.64 -7.08
C ASN A 269 -11.16 -4.14 -7.16
N GLU A 270 -12.07 -3.27 -6.73
CA GLU A 270 -11.89 -1.80 -6.75
C GLU A 270 -10.77 -1.28 -5.83
N LEU A 271 -10.32 -2.10 -4.88
CA LEU A 271 -9.19 -1.78 -4.00
C LEU A 271 -7.84 -2.25 -4.57
N GLY A 272 -7.82 -2.78 -5.80
CA GLY A 272 -6.62 -3.34 -6.42
C GLY A 272 -6.18 -4.68 -5.83
N GLN A 273 -7.05 -5.39 -5.09
CA GLN A 273 -6.75 -6.74 -4.60
C GLN A 273 -7.05 -7.77 -5.69
N VAL A 274 -6.08 -8.64 -5.97
CA VAL A 274 -6.13 -9.67 -6.99
C VAL A 274 -6.22 -11.04 -6.32
N LEU A 275 -7.37 -11.67 -6.42
CA LEU A 275 -7.59 -13.04 -5.94
C LEU A 275 -7.40 -14.03 -7.09
N VAL A 276 -6.45 -14.95 -6.93
CA VAL A 276 -6.22 -16.04 -7.89
C VAL A 276 -7.17 -17.19 -7.56
N ILE A 277 -8.05 -17.53 -8.50
CA ILE A 277 -9.14 -18.50 -8.28
C ILE A 277 -9.08 -19.73 -9.19
N GLY A 278 -8.15 -19.76 -10.14
CA GLY A 278 -8.04 -20.87 -11.08
C GLY A 278 -6.65 -21.09 -11.66
N THR A 279 -6.56 -22.04 -12.57
CA THR A 279 -5.34 -22.40 -13.31
C THR A 279 -5.27 -21.63 -14.62
N GLY A 280 -4.10 -21.15 -14.99
CA GLY A 280 -3.85 -20.44 -16.25
C GLY A 280 -3.04 -19.18 -16.03
N THR A 281 -3.09 -18.27 -17.00
CA THR A 281 -2.42 -16.98 -16.94
C THR A 281 -3.44 -15.87 -17.14
N ALA A 282 -3.45 -14.88 -16.26
CA ALA A 282 -4.24 -13.66 -16.40
C ALA A 282 -3.34 -12.43 -16.33
N ASN A 283 -3.66 -11.41 -17.10
CA ASN A 283 -3.00 -10.12 -17.02
C ASN A 283 -3.94 -9.10 -16.35
N ILE A 284 -3.47 -8.47 -15.29
CA ILE A 284 -4.15 -7.39 -14.58
C ILE A 284 -3.64 -6.06 -15.12
N THR A 285 -4.58 -5.23 -15.55
CA THR A 285 -4.33 -3.89 -16.11
C THR A 285 -5.26 -2.88 -15.46
N ALA A 286 -4.99 -1.59 -15.63
CA ALA A 286 -5.85 -0.54 -15.13
C ALA A 286 -6.03 0.60 -16.14
N GLN A 287 -7.13 1.33 -16.00
CA GLN A 287 -7.36 2.61 -16.65
C GLN A 287 -7.72 3.66 -15.59
N LEU A 288 -7.39 4.92 -15.84
CA LEU A 288 -7.81 6.05 -15.01
C LEU A 288 -8.35 7.13 -15.95
N ALA A 289 -9.60 7.57 -15.71
CA ALA A 289 -10.30 8.54 -16.56
C ALA A 289 -10.26 8.19 -18.07
N GLY A 290 -10.34 6.90 -18.41
CA GLY A 290 -10.28 6.41 -19.80
C GLY A 290 -8.88 6.34 -20.42
N VAL A 291 -7.82 6.63 -19.66
CA VAL A 291 -6.42 6.49 -20.10
C VAL A 291 -5.85 5.20 -19.51
N ARG A 292 -5.25 4.36 -20.36
CA ARG A 292 -4.58 3.13 -19.92
C ARG A 292 -3.35 3.47 -19.07
N ALA A 293 -3.28 2.86 -17.88
CA ALA A 293 -2.11 2.95 -17.03
C ALA A 293 -0.92 2.19 -17.63
N SER A 294 0.29 2.72 -17.47
CA SER A 294 1.52 1.96 -17.69
C SER A 294 1.71 0.91 -16.59
N GLY A 295 2.43 -0.17 -16.92
CA GLY A 295 2.60 -1.32 -16.04
C GLY A 295 1.42 -2.30 -16.07
N SER A 296 1.69 -3.51 -15.61
CA SER A 296 0.71 -4.61 -15.57
C SER A 296 1.19 -5.71 -14.62
N LEU A 297 0.30 -6.65 -14.28
CA LEU A 297 0.66 -7.86 -13.54
C LEU A 297 0.20 -9.08 -14.34
N GLU A 298 1.14 -9.80 -14.91
CA GLU A 298 0.90 -11.15 -15.41
C GLU A 298 0.97 -12.13 -14.24
N VAL A 299 -0.17 -12.70 -13.86
CA VAL A 299 -0.24 -13.76 -12.86
C VAL A 299 -0.42 -15.11 -13.53
N THR A 300 0.49 -16.04 -13.25
CA THR A 300 0.39 -17.44 -13.70
C THR A 300 0.16 -18.36 -12.52
N SER A 301 -0.85 -19.23 -12.63
CA SER A 301 -1.23 -20.21 -11.62
C SER A 301 -1.31 -21.61 -12.22
N ALA A 302 -0.57 -22.54 -11.64
CA ALA A 302 -0.64 -23.97 -11.97
C ALA A 302 -1.76 -24.70 -11.18
N GLY A 303 -2.49 -23.99 -10.30
CA GLY A 303 -3.56 -24.55 -9.46
C GLY A 303 -3.30 -24.35 -7.97
N SER A 304 -3.90 -25.19 -7.14
CA SER A 304 -3.60 -25.21 -5.70
C SER A 304 -2.18 -25.73 -5.44
N LEU A 305 -1.46 -25.11 -4.52
CA LEU A 305 -0.23 -25.69 -3.98
C LEU A 305 -0.60 -26.92 -3.13
N ALA A 306 -0.11 -28.10 -3.51
CA ALA A 306 -0.22 -29.26 -2.63
C ALA A 306 0.47 -28.95 -1.29
N LEU A 307 0.01 -29.51 -0.18
CA LEU A 307 0.73 -29.38 1.09
C LEU A 307 2.08 -30.11 1.00
N ALA A 308 3.10 -29.58 1.67
CA ALA A 308 4.37 -30.28 1.82
C ALA A 308 4.17 -31.56 2.63
N PRO A 309 5.07 -32.57 2.48
CA PRO A 309 5.04 -33.75 3.33
C PRO A 309 5.07 -33.38 4.81
N THR A 310 4.12 -33.88 5.60
CA THR A 310 4.10 -33.60 7.05
C THR A 310 5.33 -34.23 7.72
N PRO A 311 6.15 -33.44 8.45
CA PRO A 311 7.29 -33.98 9.19
C PRO A 311 6.85 -35.04 10.23
N THR A 312 7.60 -36.13 10.32
CA THR A 312 7.29 -37.27 11.21
C THR A 312 8.35 -37.54 12.28
N ARG A 313 9.42 -36.73 12.30
CA ARG A 313 10.51 -36.90 13.26
C ARG A 313 10.04 -36.55 14.68
N PRO A 314 10.49 -37.26 15.73
CA PRO A 314 10.17 -36.87 17.10
C PRO A 314 10.69 -35.46 17.38
N ALA A 315 9.86 -34.57 17.92
CA ALA A 315 10.24 -33.18 18.20
C ALA A 315 11.51 -33.04 19.08
N ALA A 316 11.80 -34.03 19.93
CA ALA A 316 13.02 -34.06 20.75
C ALA A 316 14.32 -34.22 19.94
N ASN A 317 14.22 -34.71 18.70
CA ASN A 317 15.35 -34.93 17.79
C ASN A 317 15.48 -33.81 16.75
N VAL A 318 14.70 -32.74 16.87
CA VAL A 318 14.54 -31.71 15.83
C VAL A 318 14.88 -30.32 16.39
N LYS A 319 15.54 -29.52 15.56
CA LYS A 319 15.76 -28.08 15.74
C LYS A 319 15.15 -27.36 14.54
N SER A 320 13.95 -26.83 14.70
CA SER A 320 13.17 -26.26 13.60
C SER A 320 13.54 -24.79 13.34
N ILE A 321 13.62 -24.44 12.06
CA ILE A 321 13.81 -23.08 11.57
C ILE A 321 12.47 -22.55 11.01
N PHE A 322 11.77 -23.37 10.23
CA PHE A 322 10.50 -23.02 9.62
C PHE A 322 9.65 -24.28 9.39
N SER A 323 8.58 -24.47 10.17
CA SER A 323 7.60 -25.55 9.99
C SER A 323 6.44 -25.34 10.96
N GLU A 324 5.21 -25.61 10.54
CA GLU A 324 4.05 -25.63 11.46
C GLU A 324 3.98 -26.91 12.32
N ALA A 325 4.81 -27.92 12.03
CA ALA A 325 4.82 -29.19 12.78
C ALA A 325 5.65 -29.13 14.08
N TYR A 326 6.55 -28.17 14.22
CA TYR A 326 7.47 -28.06 15.35
C TYR A 326 7.55 -26.63 15.87
N THR A 327 7.91 -26.47 17.14
CA THR A 327 8.29 -25.15 17.67
C THR A 327 9.65 -24.75 17.10
N ALA A 328 9.73 -23.54 16.55
CA ALA A 328 10.99 -22.98 16.06
C ALA A 328 12.01 -22.86 17.21
N ASP A 329 13.25 -23.27 16.96
CA ASP A 329 14.35 -23.15 17.92
C ASP A 329 14.86 -21.71 18.02
N THR A 330 14.68 -20.95 16.92
CA THR A 330 15.11 -19.57 16.78
C THR A 330 14.17 -18.86 15.80
N SER A 331 13.88 -17.58 16.04
CA SER A 331 13.27 -16.74 15.01
C SER A 331 14.27 -16.47 13.89
N SER A 332 13.78 -16.26 12.67
CA SER A 332 14.63 -16.09 11.50
C SER A 332 14.14 -14.95 10.62
N ASN A 333 15.09 -14.22 10.02
CA ASN A 333 14.85 -13.27 8.96
C ASN A 333 15.00 -13.98 7.59
N PHE A 334 13.88 -14.14 6.88
CA PHE A 334 13.82 -14.82 5.59
C PHE A 334 14.09 -13.89 4.39
N ALA A 335 14.19 -12.58 4.63
CA ALA A 335 14.40 -11.54 3.61
C ALA A 335 15.42 -10.49 4.11
N PRO A 336 16.70 -10.87 4.32
CA PRO A 336 17.70 -10.01 4.94
C PRO A 336 18.13 -8.81 4.09
N GLY A 337 17.71 -8.72 2.83
CA GLY A 337 17.94 -7.55 1.97
C GLY A 337 19.42 -7.32 1.62
N PHE A 338 20.16 -8.38 1.31
CA PHE A 338 21.58 -8.27 0.96
C PHE A 338 21.83 -7.34 -0.23
N GLY A 339 22.89 -6.54 -0.15
CA GLY A 339 23.26 -5.61 -1.23
C GLY A 339 23.55 -6.35 -2.54
N GLY A 340 22.84 -5.99 -3.61
CA GLY A 340 22.96 -6.63 -4.92
C GLY A 340 22.10 -7.89 -5.09
N SER A 341 21.34 -8.29 -4.07
CA SER A 341 20.31 -9.31 -4.21
C SER A 341 19.17 -8.79 -5.08
N THR A 342 18.66 -9.62 -5.98
CA THR A 342 17.44 -9.41 -6.76
C THR A 342 16.27 -10.23 -6.20
N THR A 343 16.50 -10.94 -5.09
CA THR A 343 15.57 -11.91 -4.53
C THR A 343 14.41 -11.23 -3.83
N GLU A 344 13.20 -11.67 -4.17
CA GLU A 344 11.97 -11.30 -3.49
C GLU A 344 11.48 -12.50 -2.68
N THR A 345 10.92 -12.25 -1.50
CA THR A 345 10.47 -13.33 -0.60
C THR A 345 9.10 -12.99 0.00
N VAL A 346 8.19 -13.96 -0.04
CA VAL A 346 6.85 -13.82 0.53
C VAL A 346 6.51 -15.09 1.32
N ILE A 347 6.03 -14.92 2.55
CA ILE A 347 5.40 -15.99 3.32
C ILE A 347 3.93 -16.05 2.89
N THR A 348 3.50 -17.21 2.39
CA THR A 348 2.12 -17.42 1.95
C THR A 348 1.47 -18.49 2.80
N ASN A 349 0.25 -18.25 3.29
CA ASN A 349 -0.53 -19.30 3.93
C ASN A 349 -1.16 -20.21 2.86
N ASN A 350 -0.89 -21.51 2.96
CA ASN A 350 -1.44 -22.57 2.14
C ASN A 350 -2.30 -23.50 3.01
N ASN A 351 -3.57 -23.15 3.19
CA ASN A 351 -4.54 -23.94 3.96
C ASN A 351 -4.12 -24.22 5.42
N GLY A 352 -3.62 -23.20 6.10
CA GLY A 352 -3.15 -23.32 7.49
C GLY A 352 -1.68 -23.72 7.64
N ASP A 353 -0.99 -23.94 6.53
CA ASP A 353 0.44 -24.23 6.49
C ASP A 353 1.18 -23.08 5.81
N ASN A 354 2.15 -22.45 6.48
CA ASN A 354 2.86 -21.32 5.89
C ASN A 354 4.03 -21.83 5.05
N VAL A 355 4.22 -21.26 3.86
CA VAL A 355 5.33 -21.60 2.95
C VAL A 355 6.13 -20.35 2.58
N LEU A 356 7.41 -20.52 2.30
CA LEU A 356 8.33 -19.45 1.90
C LEU A 356 8.51 -19.46 0.38
N ALA A 357 7.94 -18.50 -0.34
CA ALA A 357 8.14 -18.35 -1.78
C ALA A 357 9.29 -17.37 -2.06
N TYR A 358 10.25 -17.80 -2.88
CA TYR A 358 11.37 -17.00 -3.36
C TYR A 358 11.25 -16.81 -4.87
N THR A 359 11.28 -15.54 -5.32
CA THR A 359 11.23 -15.17 -6.73
C THR A 359 12.43 -14.34 -7.14
N ASN A 360 12.82 -14.38 -8.42
CA ASN A 360 13.96 -13.63 -8.95
C ASN A 360 15.27 -13.85 -8.17
N ASN A 361 15.46 -15.05 -7.59
CA ASN A 361 16.59 -15.32 -6.71
C ASN A 361 17.91 -15.34 -7.47
N ASN A 362 18.83 -14.46 -7.10
CA ASN A 362 20.25 -14.59 -7.43
C ASN A 362 21.03 -15.07 -6.21
N PHE A 363 20.82 -14.45 -5.06
CA PHE A 363 21.27 -14.89 -3.75
C PHE A 363 20.48 -14.18 -2.62
N THR A 364 20.21 -14.90 -1.54
CA THR A 364 19.62 -14.37 -0.30
C THR A 364 20.04 -15.22 0.90
N GLY A 365 19.49 -14.96 2.08
CA GLY A 365 19.71 -15.79 3.26
C GLY A 365 18.46 -15.97 4.11
N ILE A 366 18.51 -17.00 4.94
CA ILE A 366 17.67 -17.18 6.12
C ILE A 366 18.61 -16.97 7.31
N ILE A 367 18.50 -15.81 7.95
CA ILE A 367 19.41 -15.40 9.04
C ILE A 367 18.75 -15.68 10.38
N PHE A 368 19.43 -16.43 11.24
CA PHE A 368 18.89 -16.80 12.54
C PHE A 368 19.16 -15.68 13.56
N GLU A 369 18.17 -15.36 14.38
CA GLU A 369 18.31 -14.34 15.44
C GLU A 369 19.25 -14.82 16.56
N ASN A 370 19.22 -16.11 16.85
CA ASN A 370 20.15 -16.79 17.74
C ASN A 370 20.71 -18.04 17.04
N THR A 371 21.96 -18.39 17.35
CA THR A 371 22.59 -19.57 16.78
C THR A 371 21.93 -20.87 17.27
N VAL A 372 21.95 -21.88 16.42
CA VAL A 372 21.40 -23.22 16.70
C VAL A 372 22.55 -24.20 16.94
N ASP A 373 22.53 -24.84 18.11
CA ASP A 373 23.46 -25.93 18.42
C ASP A 373 22.98 -27.24 17.78
N ALA A 374 23.61 -27.60 16.67
CA ALA A 374 23.38 -28.83 15.93
C ALA A 374 24.46 -29.90 16.23
N SER A 375 25.22 -29.80 17.32
CA SER A 375 26.30 -30.76 17.66
C SER A 375 25.85 -32.21 17.70
N GLY A 376 24.62 -32.46 18.14
CA GLY A 376 24.00 -33.79 18.21
C GLY A 376 23.20 -34.20 16.96
N LEU A 377 23.12 -33.33 15.95
CA LEU A 377 22.32 -33.51 14.75
C LEU A 377 23.19 -33.92 13.56
N THR A 378 22.55 -34.52 12.56
CA THR A 378 23.25 -35.15 11.43
C THR A 378 22.79 -34.64 10.08
N PHE A 379 21.57 -34.11 9.97
CA PHE A 379 21.00 -33.64 8.72
C PHE A 379 20.25 -32.31 8.87
N LEU A 380 20.16 -31.56 7.77
CA LEU A 380 19.16 -30.54 7.50
C LEU A 380 18.10 -31.15 6.58
N HIS A 381 16.84 -31.07 6.98
CA HIS A 381 15.69 -31.35 6.14
C HIS A 381 15.17 -30.05 5.52
N VAL A 382 14.79 -30.12 4.25
CA VAL A 382 14.04 -29.05 3.57
C VAL A 382 13.11 -29.66 2.52
N ASP A 383 11.85 -29.22 2.51
CA ASP A 383 10.92 -29.49 1.43
C ASP A 383 10.98 -28.37 0.40
N VAL A 384 11.13 -28.73 -0.88
CA VAL A 384 11.30 -27.79 -1.98
C VAL A 384 10.25 -28.04 -3.05
N TYR A 385 9.56 -26.99 -3.48
CA TYR A 385 8.63 -27.03 -4.61
C TYR A 385 9.05 -26.03 -5.69
N VAL A 386 9.05 -26.44 -6.95
CA VAL A 386 9.36 -25.59 -8.10
C VAL A 386 8.29 -25.67 -9.17
N GLN A 387 8.09 -24.58 -9.91
CA GLN A 387 7.09 -24.48 -10.98
C GLN A 387 7.69 -24.41 -12.39
N SER A 388 9.00 -24.24 -12.52
CA SER A 388 9.71 -24.21 -13.80
C SER A 388 10.86 -25.22 -13.81
N ALA A 389 11.12 -25.80 -14.98
CA ALA A 389 12.14 -26.82 -15.15
C ALA A 389 13.53 -26.19 -15.37
N GLY A 390 14.57 -26.94 -15.00
CA GLY A 390 15.92 -26.73 -15.57
C GLY A 390 16.91 -25.95 -14.72
N VAL A 391 16.74 -25.89 -13.41
CA VAL A 391 17.63 -25.16 -12.50
C VAL A 391 17.70 -25.84 -11.13
N GLU A 392 18.87 -25.77 -10.50
CA GLU A 392 19.17 -26.25 -9.15
C GLU A 392 19.11 -25.10 -8.16
N VAL A 393 18.66 -25.34 -6.94
CA VAL A 393 18.70 -24.33 -5.86
C VAL A 393 19.94 -24.59 -5.02
N GLY A 394 20.88 -23.65 -5.04
CA GLY A 394 22.07 -23.72 -4.19
C GLY A 394 21.71 -23.41 -2.75
N LEU A 395 22.17 -24.25 -1.82
CA LEU A 395 21.98 -24.09 -0.39
C LEU A 395 23.32 -24.18 0.33
N GLN A 396 23.57 -23.27 1.25
CA GLN A 396 24.77 -23.25 2.07
C GLN A 396 24.37 -23.18 3.53
N ILE A 397 24.84 -24.12 4.34
CA ILE A 397 24.63 -24.15 5.78
C ILE A 397 25.82 -23.46 6.44
N ARG A 398 25.58 -22.42 7.25
CA ARG A 398 26.63 -21.61 7.89
C ARG A 398 26.69 -21.85 9.39
N ASP A 399 27.88 -22.19 9.87
CA ASP A 399 28.25 -22.02 11.29
C ASP A 399 29.06 -20.74 11.43
N VAL A 400 28.60 -19.83 12.28
CA VAL A 400 29.16 -18.47 12.45
C VAL A 400 30.21 -18.39 13.57
N GLY A 401 30.90 -19.51 13.82
CA GLY A 401 32.02 -19.55 14.73
C GLY A 401 31.67 -19.20 16.18
N ALA A 402 32.71 -18.93 16.97
CA ALA A 402 32.59 -18.56 18.37
C ALA A 402 32.24 -17.08 18.58
N ASN A 403 32.54 -16.22 17.62
CA ASN A 403 32.18 -14.80 17.66
C ASN A 403 30.69 -14.55 17.36
N GLN A 404 29.99 -15.50 16.73
CA GLN A 404 28.58 -15.43 16.32
C GLN A 404 28.28 -14.29 15.34
N GLU A 405 29.27 -13.88 14.54
CA GLU A 405 29.10 -12.88 13.50
C GLU A 405 29.17 -13.55 12.13
N LEU A 406 28.22 -13.27 11.23
CA LEU A 406 28.27 -13.80 9.87
C LEU A 406 29.37 -13.10 9.06
N GLU A 407 30.47 -13.80 8.81
CA GLU A 407 31.66 -13.28 8.14
C GLU A 407 31.79 -13.85 6.72
N THR A 408 31.36 -13.07 5.72
CA THR A 408 31.38 -13.49 4.32
C THR A 408 32.33 -12.66 3.46
N ASN A 409 33.15 -13.35 2.67
CA ASN A 409 34.00 -12.72 1.67
C ASN A 409 33.13 -12.15 0.53
N THR A 410 33.08 -10.82 0.42
CA THR A 410 32.23 -10.13 -0.56
C THR A 410 32.62 -10.35 -2.03
N THR A 411 33.79 -10.94 -2.30
CA THR A 411 34.24 -11.22 -3.67
C THR A 411 33.80 -12.60 -4.17
N ASN A 412 33.70 -13.60 -3.29
CA ASN A 412 33.43 -14.99 -3.69
C ASN A 412 32.37 -15.71 -2.84
N GLY A 413 31.80 -15.05 -1.84
CA GLY A 413 30.77 -15.61 -0.96
C GLY A 413 31.27 -16.74 -0.05
N LEU A 414 32.57 -16.96 0.11
CA LEU A 414 33.13 -17.96 1.04
C LEU A 414 33.13 -17.44 2.49
N PRO A 415 33.06 -18.34 3.49
CA PRO A 415 33.17 -17.93 4.89
C PRO A 415 34.56 -17.36 5.17
N GLN A 416 34.67 -16.48 6.16
CA GLN A 416 35.92 -15.89 6.64
C GLN A 416 35.99 -15.99 8.17
N GLY A 417 37.15 -15.65 8.75
CA GLY A 417 37.30 -15.67 10.20
C GLY A 417 37.23 -17.09 10.75
N ASP A 418 36.34 -17.31 11.70
CA ASP A 418 36.03 -18.62 12.29
C ASP A 418 34.76 -19.28 11.71
N ASP A 419 34.15 -18.69 10.68
CA ASP A 419 33.01 -19.28 9.98
C ASP A 419 33.42 -20.50 9.14
N VAL A 420 32.51 -21.47 9.06
CA VAL A 420 32.61 -22.60 8.12
C VAL A 420 31.28 -22.83 7.41
N ASP A 421 31.33 -23.51 6.26
CA ASP A 421 30.11 -23.89 5.56
C ASP A 421 30.10 -25.31 5.03
N PHE A 422 28.89 -25.74 4.68
CA PHE A 422 28.66 -26.87 3.80
C PHE A 422 27.71 -26.43 2.69
N ARG A 423 28.11 -26.67 1.44
CA ARG A 423 27.36 -26.27 0.25
C ARG A 423 26.76 -27.49 -0.43
N PHE A 424 25.52 -27.35 -0.88
CA PHE A 424 24.77 -28.42 -1.51
C PHE A 424 23.83 -27.85 -2.56
N ASP A 425 23.81 -28.47 -3.74
CA ASP A 425 22.87 -28.10 -4.81
C ASP A 425 21.66 -29.02 -4.77
N LEU A 426 20.48 -28.43 -4.56
CA LEU A 426 19.20 -29.10 -4.54
C LEU A 426 18.81 -29.45 -5.99
N THR A 427 19.23 -30.64 -6.41
CA THR A 427 19.05 -31.16 -7.78
C THR A 427 17.93 -32.21 -7.84
N GLY A 428 17.47 -32.54 -9.05
CA GLY A 428 16.40 -33.55 -9.23
C GLY A 428 15.00 -33.06 -8.88
N LEU A 429 14.81 -31.73 -8.85
CA LEU A 429 13.52 -31.10 -8.61
C LEU A 429 12.53 -31.44 -9.73
N THR A 430 11.32 -31.84 -9.35
CA THR A 430 10.24 -32.14 -10.29
C THR A 430 9.23 -31.01 -10.27
N VAL A 431 8.98 -30.42 -11.43
CA VAL A 431 8.02 -29.32 -11.57
C VAL A 431 6.64 -29.75 -11.07
N GLY A 432 6.05 -28.91 -10.23
CA GLY A 432 4.71 -29.10 -9.71
C GLY A 432 4.61 -30.11 -8.57
N GLN A 433 5.73 -30.53 -7.96
CA GLN A 433 5.78 -31.50 -6.86
C GLN A 433 6.74 -31.03 -5.76
N TRP A 434 6.46 -31.41 -4.52
CA TRP A 434 7.39 -31.27 -3.42
C TRP A 434 8.47 -32.34 -3.50
N THR A 435 9.72 -31.94 -3.31
CA THR A 435 10.87 -32.82 -3.15
C THR A 435 11.50 -32.53 -1.79
N SER A 436 11.57 -33.55 -0.94
CA SER A 436 12.27 -33.48 0.35
C SER A 436 13.75 -33.79 0.18
N PHE A 437 14.61 -32.98 0.78
CA PHE A 437 16.06 -33.19 0.80
C PHE A 437 16.55 -33.43 2.23
N GLU A 438 17.36 -34.47 2.39
CA GLU A 438 18.09 -34.75 3.62
C GLU A 438 19.57 -34.43 3.41
N ILE A 439 19.99 -33.23 3.80
CA ILE A 439 21.32 -32.68 3.52
C ILE A 439 22.23 -32.99 4.72
N PRO A 440 23.31 -33.76 4.55
CA PRO A 440 24.19 -34.10 5.66
C PRO A 440 24.93 -32.86 6.19
N LEU A 441 25.09 -32.76 7.52
CA LEU A 441 25.97 -31.78 8.17
C LEU A 441 27.43 -32.23 8.05
N GLY A 442 27.91 -32.29 6.81
CA GLY A 442 29.23 -32.81 6.42
C GLY A 442 30.28 -31.73 6.17
N GLY A 443 31.39 -32.11 5.53
CA GLY A 443 32.50 -31.20 5.24
C GLY A 443 33.07 -30.57 6.52
N ASP A 444 33.28 -29.26 6.50
CA ASP A 444 33.81 -28.52 7.66
C ASP A 444 32.79 -28.47 8.82
N LEU A 445 31.49 -28.57 8.54
CA LEU A 445 30.43 -28.69 9.56
C LEU A 445 30.46 -30.02 10.32
N ALA A 446 31.16 -31.03 9.81
CA ALA A 446 31.32 -32.29 10.53
C ALA A 446 32.00 -32.05 11.90
N THR A 447 32.90 -31.08 11.97
CA THR A 447 33.67 -30.72 13.17
C THR A 447 33.23 -29.43 13.86
N GLN A 448 32.40 -28.60 13.21
CA GLN A 448 31.92 -27.33 13.76
C GLN A 448 30.46 -27.08 13.32
N LYS A 449 29.52 -27.32 14.23
CA LYS A 449 28.08 -27.15 13.99
C LYS A 449 27.31 -26.80 15.26
N ASN A 450 27.99 -26.16 16.21
CA ASN A 450 27.43 -25.78 17.50
C ASN A 450 26.90 -24.34 17.50
N ASN A 451 27.15 -23.57 16.44
CA ASN A 451 26.75 -22.19 16.27
C ASN A 451 26.20 -21.95 14.84
N LEU A 452 25.25 -22.78 14.38
CA LEU A 452 24.63 -22.54 13.08
C LEU A 452 23.89 -21.20 13.10
N GLY A 453 24.18 -20.30 12.15
CA GLY A 453 23.66 -18.93 12.17
C GLY A 453 22.92 -18.50 10.90
N ALA A 454 23.08 -19.22 9.80
CA ALA A 454 22.41 -18.88 8.56
C ALA A 454 22.26 -20.06 7.59
N LEU A 455 21.26 -19.97 6.73
CA LEU A 455 21.22 -20.67 5.45
C LEU A 455 21.37 -19.64 4.33
N ILE A 456 22.30 -19.84 3.39
CA ILE A 456 22.45 -18.97 2.21
C ILE A 456 21.87 -19.70 1.01
N LEU A 457 21.00 -19.00 0.28
CA LEU A 457 20.30 -19.54 -0.88
C LEU A 457 20.86 -18.84 -2.13
N THR A 458 21.23 -19.61 -3.15
CA THR A 458 21.82 -19.08 -4.39
C THR A 458 21.19 -19.74 -5.59
N ASP A 459 21.07 -18.98 -6.68
CA ASP A 459 20.55 -19.47 -7.95
C ASP A 459 19.15 -20.12 -7.82
N GLY A 460 18.75 -20.89 -8.83
CA GLY A 460 17.47 -21.60 -8.85
C GLY A 460 16.36 -20.91 -9.63
N PRO A 461 15.26 -21.64 -9.89
CA PRO A 461 14.04 -21.03 -10.42
C PRO A 461 13.37 -20.17 -9.34
N ASP A 462 12.17 -19.69 -9.60
CA ASP A 462 11.26 -19.43 -8.49
C ASP A 462 11.00 -20.75 -7.75
N PHE A 463 11.24 -20.76 -6.44
CA PHE A 463 11.12 -21.94 -5.60
C PHE A 463 10.40 -21.61 -4.29
N ILE A 464 9.84 -22.65 -3.68
CA ILE A 464 9.13 -22.55 -2.42
C ILE A 464 9.72 -23.53 -1.44
N PHE A 465 9.99 -23.06 -0.24
CA PHE A 465 10.43 -23.88 0.88
C PHE A 465 9.33 -24.07 1.90
N ASP A 466 9.36 -25.24 2.51
CA ASP A 466 8.64 -25.57 3.72
C ASP A 466 9.50 -26.54 4.55
N ASN A 467 9.11 -26.79 5.80
CA ASN A 467 9.69 -27.79 6.69
C ASN A 467 11.23 -27.73 6.76
N ILE A 468 11.78 -26.56 7.08
CA ILE A 468 13.22 -26.37 7.28
C ILE A 468 13.57 -26.71 8.73
N TYR A 469 14.29 -27.80 8.95
CA TYR A 469 14.72 -28.20 10.29
C TYR A 469 15.97 -29.09 10.29
N PHE A 470 16.81 -28.94 11.31
CA PHE A 470 17.92 -29.86 11.56
C PHE A 470 17.43 -31.04 12.40
N TYR A 471 17.94 -32.24 12.16
CA TYR A 471 17.54 -33.42 12.93
C TYR A 471 18.62 -34.50 13.07
N THR A 472 18.32 -35.46 13.95
CA THR A 472 19.03 -36.74 14.10
C THR A 472 18.04 -37.90 14.02
N GLU A 473 18.49 -39.06 13.54
CA GLU A 473 17.67 -40.28 13.42
C GLU A 473 17.29 -40.89 14.78
#